data_AF-A0A0P0VY35-F1
#
_entry.id   AF-A0A0P0VY35-F1
#
_cell.length_a   1.000
_cell.length_b   1.000
_cell.length_c   1.000
_cell.angle_alpha   90.00
_cell.angle_beta   90.00
_cell.angle_gamma   90.00
#
_symmetry.space_group_name_H-M   'P 1'
#
loop_
_entity.id
_entity.type
_entity.pdbx_description
1 polymer ?
#
loop_
_entity_poly.entity_id
_entity_poly.type
_entity_poly.pdbx_seq_one_letter_code
_entity_poly.pdbx_strand_id
1 'polypeptide(L)'
;MNNLQSEMASPRICCSALLVLLLVSSCNAGDHPACPAAWSAAVGAELFHGGVGGGGGGEAQCSAAAPHTPVAVFAHDVDPVRFALNLEFAEAEFFLHAAFGVGLDHLAPNLTLGGPPPVGARKAGLDELTWRVCAEFAYQEIGHLRLQQRI
;
A
#
# COMPACT_ATOMS: atom_id res chain seq x y z
N MET A 1 -49.25 25.65 -8.22
CA MET A 1 -47.92 26.29 -8.31
C MET A 1 -47.04 25.75 -7.19
N ASN A 2 -46.25 24.73 -7.51
CA ASN A 2 -44.77 24.71 -7.42
C ASN A 2 -44.31 24.18 -6.05
N ASN A 3 -43.99 22.89 -5.94
CA ASN A 3 -42.64 22.33 -6.12
C ASN A 3 -41.60 22.98 -5.21
N LEU A 4 -41.14 22.22 -4.21
CA LEU A 4 -39.73 21.97 -3.84
C LEU A 4 -39.73 21.27 -2.47
N GLN A 5 -40.00 19.97 -2.47
CA GLN A 5 -39.50 19.10 -1.41
C GLN A 5 -37.98 19.13 -1.53
N SER A 6 -37.37 19.92 -0.66
CA SER A 6 -35.92 19.99 -0.51
C SER A 6 -35.46 18.64 0.03
N GLU A 7 -34.95 17.79 -0.87
CA GLU A 7 -34.08 16.67 -0.57
C GLU A 7 -32.92 17.21 0.28
N MET A 8 -33.01 17.02 1.59
CA MET A 8 -31.86 17.06 2.47
C MET A 8 -30.97 15.88 2.08
N ALA A 9 -30.05 16.15 1.15
CA ALA A 9 -28.94 15.28 0.81
C ALA A 9 -28.21 14.87 2.09
N SER A 10 -28.47 13.63 2.51
CA SER A 10 -27.84 13.02 3.67
C SER A 10 -26.34 12.84 3.41
N PRO A 11 -25.43 13.25 4.31
CA PRO A 11 -23.98 13.15 4.13
C PRO A 11 -23.47 11.70 3.98
N ARG A 12 -24.33 10.72 4.30
CA ARG A 12 -24.06 9.28 4.11
C ARG A 12 -24.17 8.83 2.65
N ILE A 13 -25.01 9.47 1.84
CA ILE A 13 -25.22 9.11 0.43
C ILE A 13 -24.01 9.58 -0.41
N CYS A 14 -23.45 10.74 -0.07
CA CYS A 14 -22.23 11.25 -0.72
C CYS A 14 -21.01 10.36 -0.48
N CYS A 15 -20.79 9.87 0.75
CA CYS A 15 -19.63 9.03 1.05
C CYS A 15 -19.68 7.68 0.32
N SER A 16 -20.86 7.05 0.27
CA SER A 16 -21.05 5.78 -0.45
C SER A 16 -20.92 5.95 -1.96
N ALA A 17 -21.46 7.03 -2.52
CA ALA A 17 -21.32 7.34 -3.94
C ALA A 17 -19.86 7.64 -4.32
N LEU A 18 -19.13 8.37 -3.47
CA LEU A 18 -17.70 8.65 -3.68
C LEU A 18 -16.87 7.37 -3.64
N LEU A 19 -17.12 6.48 -2.67
CA LEU A 19 -16.44 5.19 -2.58
C LEU A 19 -16.74 4.29 -3.77
N VAL A 20 -18.00 4.25 -4.24
CA VAL A 20 -18.39 3.51 -5.44
C VAL A 20 -17.73 4.12 -6.69
N LEU A 21 -17.65 5.44 -6.80
CA LEU A 21 -16.96 6.12 -7.91
C LEU A 21 -15.45 5.89 -7.90
N LEU A 22 -14.81 5.84 -6.71
CA LEU A 22 -13.39 5.53 -6.56
C LEU A 22 -13.09 4.05 -6.86
N LEU A 23 -13.97 3.13 -6.45
CA LEU A 23 -13.88 1.71 -6.80
C LEU A 23 -14.07 1.48 -8.31
N VAL A 24 -15.06 2.11 -8.92
CA VAL A 24 -15.31 2.01 -10.37
C VAL A 24 -14.16 2.66 -11.17
N SER A 25 -13.58 3.75 -10.69
CA SER A 25 -12.39 4.37 -11.31
C SER A 25 -11.14 3.49 -11.21
N SER A 26 -11.01 2.71 -10.13
CA SER A 26 -9.93 1.73 -9.97
C SER A 26 -10.10 0.53 -10.91
N CYS A 27 -11.34 0.15 -11.21
CA CYS A 27 -11.66 -0.95 -12.14
C CYS A 27 -11.60 -0.55 -13.63
N ASN A 28 -11.67 0.75 -13.95
CA ASN A 28 -11.61 1.25 -15.33
C ASN A 28 -10.20 1.70 -15.78
N ALA A 29 -9.17 1.49 -14.96
CA ALA A 29 -7.77 1.72 -15.34
C ALA A 29 -7.23 0.64 -16.32
N GLY A 30 -8.10 0.06 -17.14
CA GLY A 30 -7.79 -1.04 -18.06
C GLY A 30 -7.10 -0.63 -19.36
N ASP A 31 -6.88 0.66 -19.61
CA ASP A 31 -6.33 1.14 -20.89
C ASP A 31 -5.28 2.25 -20.72
N HIS A 32 -4.54 2.25 -19.61
CA HIS A 32 -3.35 3.10 -19.50
C HIS A 32 -2.12 2.33 -20.00
N PRO A 33 -1.34 2.85 -20.98
CA PRO A 33 -0.20 2.15 -21.56
C PRO A 33 0.96 1.87 -20.58
N ALA A 34 0.83 2.30 -19.32
CA ALA A 34 1.77 2.06 -18.24
C ALA A 34 1.37 0.89 -17.31
N CYS A 35 0.17 0.32 -17.44
CA CYS A 35 -0.30 -0.78 -16.60
C CYS A 35 -0.31 -2.09 -17.41
N PRO A 36 0.58 -3.08 -17.12
CA PRO A 36 0.40 -4.41 -17.69
C PRO A 36 -0.87 -5.05 -17.10
N ALA A 37 -1.69 -5.66 -17.95
CA ALA A 37 -2.98 -6.31 -17.61
C ALA A 37 -2.88 -7.49 -16.61
N ALA A 38 -1.71 -7.76 -16.04
CA ALA A 38 -1.44 -8.94 -15.23
C ALA A 38 -1.82 -8.78 -13.75
N TRP A 39 -2.08 -7.57 -13.25
CA TRP A 39 -2.37 -7.41 -11.82
C TRP A 39 -3.83 -7.76 -11.44
N SER A 40 -4.75 -7.85 -12.40
CA SER A 40 -6.13 -8.30 -12.14
C SER A 40 -6.29 -9.83 -12.12
N ALA A 41 -5.28 -10.60 -12.54
CA ALA A 41 -5.39 -12.05 -12.61
C ALA A 41 -5.04 -12.78 -11.30
N ALA A 42 -4.28 -12.16 -10.40
CA ALA A 42 -3.83 -12.84 -9.17
C ALA A 42 -4.91 -12.94 -8.07
N VAL A 43 -6.03 -12.22 -8.19
CA VAL A 43 -7.16 -12.31 -7.22
C VAL A 43 -8.31 -13.19 -7.72
N GLY A 44 -8.27 -13.66 -8.98
CA GLY A 44 -9.35 -14.43 -9.59
C GLY A 44 -9.10 -15.92 -9.77
N ALA A 45 -7.88 -16.42 -9.52
CA ALA A 45 -7.48 -17.78 -9.91
C ALA A 45 -7.37 -18.81 -8.77
N GLU A 46 -7.76 -18.50 -7.53
CA GLU A 46 -7.63 -19.42 -6.39
C GLU A 46 -8.98 -19.87 -5.79
N LEU A 47 -10.09 -19.84 -6.56
CA LEU A 47 -11.38 -20.29 -6.01
C LEU A 47 -12.16 -21.36 -6.77
N PHE A 48 -11.95 -21.67 -8.06
CA PHE A 48 -12.66 -22.81 -8.67
C PHE A 48 -11.90 -23.49 -9.82
N HIS A 49 -11.87 -24.83 -9.74
CA HIS A 49 -11.60 -25.83 -10.78
C HIS A 49 -10.16 -26.20 -11.11
N GLY A 50 -9.79 -27.39 -10.64
CA GLY A 50 -8.76 -28.22 -11.22
C GLY A 50 -9.04 -28.53 -12.70
N GLY A 51 -7.97 -28.50 -13.49
CA GLY A 51 -7.93 -28.91 -14.87
C GLY A 51 -6.48 -28.96 -15.35
N VAL A 52 -5.96 -30.17 -15.54
CA VAL A 52 -4.69 -30.43 -16.22
C VAL A 52 -4.82 -30.03 -17.69
N GLY A 53 -3.88 -29.21 -18.20
CA GLY A 53 -3.68 -29.09 -19.65
C GLY A 53 -2.94 -27.85 -20.12
N GLY A 54 -1.78 -28.07 -20.75
CA GLY A 54 -1.29 -27.22 -21.84
C GLY A 54 -0.07 -26.36 -21.54
N GLY A 55 1.11 -26.84 -21.93
CA GLY A 55 2.37 -26.11 -21.82
C GLY A 55 2.41 -24.82 -22.65
N GLY A 56 3.16 -23.86 -22.12
CA GLY A 56 3.55 -22.62 -22.78
C GLY A 56 4.58 -21.94 -21.89
N GLY A 57 5.84 -22.38 -22.00
CA GLY A 57 6.98 -21.77 -21.32
C GLY A 57 7.20 -20.35 -21.83
N GLY A 58 6.54 -19.38 -21.21
CA GLY A 58 6.91 -17.98 -21.26
C GLY A 58 7.15 -17.53 -19.84
N GLU A 59 8.41 -17.46 -19.42
CA GLU A 59 8.78 -16.74 -18.20
C GLU A 59 8.21 -15.33 -18.29
N ALA A 60 7.38 -14.94 -17.32
CA ALA A 60 6.86 -13.58 -17.25
C ALA A 60 8.03 -12.64 -16.97
N GLN A 61 8.62 -12.08 -18.03
CA GLN A 61 9.67 -11.09 -17.90
C GLN A 61 9.05 -9.74 -17.56
N CYS A 62 9.49 -9.19 -16.44
CA CYS A 62 9.13 -7.84 -16.04
C CYS A 62 9.56 -6.84 -17.12
N SER A 63 8.68 -5.91 -17.48
CA SER A 63 9.00 -4.80 -18.37
C SER A 63 10.22 -4.02 -17.86
N ALA A 64 10.95 -3.39 -18.79
CA ALA A 64 12.08 -2.53 -18.48
C ALA A 64 11.70 -1.50 -17.40
N ALA A 65 12.60 -1.28 -16.45
CA ALA A 65 12.40 -0.30 -15.38
C ALA A 65 12.06 1.08 -15.97
N ALA A 66 11.07 1.75 -15.37
CA ALA A 66 10.69 3.08 -15.78
C ALA A 66 11.91 4.02 -15.78
N PRO A 67 12.02 4.94 -16.75
CA PRO A 67 13.14 5.89 -16.81
C PRO A 67 13.17 6.74 -15.53
N HIS A 68 14.34 6.79 -14.89
CA HIS A 68 14.57 7.62 -13.72
C HIS A 68 14.65 9.09 -14.14
N THR A 69 13.60 9.85 -13.86
CA THR A 69 13.60 11.31 -14.02
C THR A 69 13.99 11.93 -12.68
N PRO A 70 15.18 12.54 -12.55
CA PRO A 70 15.56 13.17 -11.29
C PRO A 70 14.64 14.36 -11.00
N VAL A 71 14.04 14.38 -9.81
CA VAL A 71 13.28 15.52 -9.29
C VAL A 71 14.21 16.34 -8.41
N ALA A 72 14.25 17.65 -8.62
CA ALA A 72 15.07 18.54 -7.80
C ALA A 72 14.48 18.65 -6.39
N VAL A 73 15.32 18.50 -5.37
CA VAL A 73 14.98 18.75 -3.97
C VAL A 73 15.46 20.15 -3.59
N PHE A 74 14.55 21.00 -3.12
CA PHE A 74 14.84 22.36 -2.69
C PHE A 74 14.96 22.44 -1.16
N ALA A 75 15.52 23.54 -0.66
CA ALA A 75 15.68 23.75 0.78
C ALA A 75 14.36 23.70 1.57
N HIS A 76 13.23 24.07 0.94
CA HIS A 76 11.91 24.02 1.57
C HIS A 76 11.30 22.61 1.64
N ASP A 77 11.85 21.63 0.91
CA ASP A 77 11.38 20.24 0.93
C ASP A 77 11.96 19.44 2.10
N VAL A 78 13.04 19.94 2.71
CA VAL A 78 13.82 19.22 3.73
C VAL A 78 12.98 18.87 4.96
N ASP A 79 12.21 19.82 5.49
CA ASP A 79 11.41 19.58 6.70
C ASP A 79 10.21 18.66 6.44
N PRO A 80 9.43 18.83 5.35
CA PRO A 80 8.41 17.86 4.96
C PRO A 80 8.95 16.44 4.76
N VAL A 81 10.10 16.28 4.09
CA VAL A 81 10.71 14.96 3.85
C VAL A 81 11.16 14.31 5.16
N ARG A 82 11.76 15.08 6.08
CA ARG A 82 12.14 14.56 7.41
C ARG A 82 10.92 14.15 8.25
N PHE A 83 9.85 14.93 8.18
CA PHE A 83 8.61 14.58 8.84
C PHE A 83 8.01 13.29 8.27
N ALA A 84 7.97 13.17 6.93
CA ALA A 84 7.52 11.94 6.26
C ALA A 84 8.38 10.74 6.68
N LEU A 85 9.71 10.87 6.69
CA LEU A 85 10.60 9.79 7.12
C LEU A 85 10.33 9.33 8.56
N ASN A 86 10.08 10.26 9.49
CA ASN A 86 9.71 9.90 10.86
C ASN A 86 8.36 9.16 10.92
N LEU A 87 7.43 9.52 10.03
CA LEU A 87 6.13 8.87 9.91
C LEU A 87 6.31 7.42 9.41
N GLU A 88 7.14 7.19 8.39
CA GLU A 88 7.45 5.83 7.91
C GLU A 88 8.05 4.95 9.02
N PHE A 89 8.95 5.50 9.86
CA PHE A 89 9.49 4.75 11.01
C PHE A 89 8.39 4.37 12.00
N ALA A 90 7.46 5.29 12.29
CA ALA A 90 6.35 5.02 13.19
C ALA A 90 5.40 3.98 12.62
N GLU A 91 5.07 4.04 11.33
CA GLU A 91 4.19 3.09 10.66
C GLU A 91 4.84 1.70 10.53
N ALA A 92 6.12 1.65 10.15
CA ALA A 92 6.87 0.40 10.09
C ALA A 92 6.87 -0.30 11.46
N GLU A 93 7.25 0.40 12.53
CA GLU A 93 7.23 -0.15 13.89
C GLU A 93 5.83 -0.58 14.31
N PHE A 94 4.80 0.22 14.01
CA PHE A 94 3.41 -0.11 14.32
C PHE A 94 2.96 -1.41 13.65
N PHE A 95 3.11 -1.53 12.32
CA PHE A 95 2.64 -2.69 11.59
C PHE A 95 3.50 -3.93 11.83
N LEU A 96 4.82 -3.78 11.98
CA LEU A 96 5.73 -4.88 12.32
C LEU A 96 5.40 -5.47 13.69
N HIS A 97 5.20 -4.63 14.71
CA HIS A 97 4.78 -5.11 16.02
C HIS A 97 3.37 -5.69 15.96
N ALA A 98 2.41 -5.06 15.29
CA ALA A 98 1.06 -5.60 15.18
C ALA A 98 1.04 -7.00 14.54
N ALA A 99 1.73 -7.19 13.41
CA ALA A 99 1.73 -8.44 12.65
C ALA A 99 2.66 -9.50 13.23
N PHE A 100 3.88 -9.14 13.62
CA PHE A 100 4.94 -10.11 13.98
C PHE A 100 5.30 -10.08 15.47
N GLY A 101 5.10 -8.94 16.14
CA GLY A 101 5.48 -8.76 17.54
C GLY A 101 6.91 -8.29 17.74
N VAL A 102 7.64 -8.04 16.66
CA VAL A 102 9.03 -7.55 16.63
C VAL A 102 9.11 -6.34 15.71
N GLY A 103 10.07 -5.45 15.96
CA GLY A 103 10.24 -4.19 15.22
C GLY A 103 11.33 -4.23 14.15
N LEU A 104 11.76 -3.05 13.70
CA LEU A 104 12.78 -2.89 12.65
C LEU A 104 14.13 -3.46 13.07
N ASP A 105 14.50 -3.38 14.35
CA ASP A 105 15.76 -3.95 14.85
C ASP A 105 15.88 -5.46 14.60
N HIS A 106 14.77 -6.17 14.39
CA HIS A 106 14.77 -7.59 14.06
C HIS A 106 14.74 -7.85 12.55
N LEU A 107 13.89 -7.15 11.79
CA LEU A 107 13.67 -7.44 10.37
C LEU A 107 14.49 -6.58 9.40
N ALA A 108 14.94 -5.41 9.83
CA ALA A 108 15.74 -4.49 9.04
C ALA A 108 16.72 -3.68 9.94
N PRO A 109 17.61 -4.34 10.71
CA PRO A 109 18.43 -3.70 11.75
C PRO A 109 19.32 -2.56 11.24
N ASN A 110 19.68 -2.56 9.96
CA ASN A 110 20.52 -1.52 9.39
C ASN A 110 19.77 -0.21 9.09
N LEU A 111 18.43 -0.20 9.19
CA LEU A 111 17.62 0.98 8.90
C LEU A 111 17.39 1.88 10.12
N THR A 112 17.43 1.35 11.34
CA THR A 112 17.13 2.13 12.57
C THR A 112 18.28 3.03 12.99
N LEU A 113 19.50 2.80 12.48
CA LEU A 113 20.70 3.57 12.78
C LEU A 113 20.97 3.77 14.29
N GLY A 114 20.47 2.86 15.13
CA GLY A 114 20.61 2.93 16.59
C GLY A 114 19.61 3.85 17.30
N GLY A 115 18.51 4.24 16.64
CA GLY A 115 17.38 4.91 17.29
C GLY A 115 16.76 4.07 18.41
N PRO A 116 16.07 4.69 19.38
CA PRO A 116 15.42 3.96 20.46
C PRO A 116 14.23 3.13 19.91
N PRO A 117 14.04 1.89 20.38
CA PRO A 117 12.89 1.09 19.98
C PRO A 117 11.59 1.65 20.58
N PRO A 118 10.43 1.35 19.98
CA PRO A 118 9.14 1.80 20.49
C PRO A 118 8.85 1.23 21.89
N VAL A 119 8.28 2.07 22.77
CA VAL A 119 7.93 1.65 24.14
C VAL A 119 6.53 1.05 24.16
N GLY A 120 6.43 -0.20 24.65
CA GLY A 120 5.15 -0.86 24.90
C GLY A 120 4.50 -1.52 23.68
N ALA A 121 5.16 -1.53 22.52
CA ALA A 121 4.70 -2.21 21.32
C ALA A 121 4.68 -3.74 21.52
N ARG A 122 3.63 -4.41 21.03
CA ARG A 122 3.37 -5.84 21.23
C ARG A 122 2.65 -6.42 20.01
N LYS A 123 2.73 -7.76 19.87
CA LYS A 123 1.92 -8.50 18.91
C LYS A 123 0.44 -8.27 19.15
N ALA A 124 -0.30 -7.92 18.10
CA ALA A 124 -1.75 -7.74 18.17
C ALA A 124 -2.49 -9.08 17.98
N GLY A 125 -3.64 -9.22 18.62
CA GLY A 125 -4.55 -10.37 18.44
C GLY A 125 -5.46 -10.16 17.23
N LEU A 126 -4.89 -10.17 16.03
CA LEU A 126 -5.61 -9.94 14.76
C LEU A 126 -6.20 -11.24 14.21
N ASP A 127 -7.32 -11.16 13.51
CA ASP A 127 -7.80 -12.26 12.66
C ASP A 127 -6.90 -12.43 11.43
N GLU A 128 -7.11 -13.52 10.68
CA GLU A 128 -6.26 -13.87 9.54
C GLU A 128 -6.19 -12.79 8.47
N LEU A 129 -7.33 -12.18 8.10
CA LEU A 129 -7.35 -11.18 7.04
C LEU A 129 -6.64 -9.91 7.48
N THR A 130 -6.96 -9.39 8.66
CA THR A 130 -6.31 -8.18 9.18
C THR A 130 -4.82 -8.40 9.44
N TRP A 131 -4.43 -9.58 9.93
CA TRP A 131 -3.01 -9.93 10.09
C TRP A 131 -2.26 -9.87 8.75
N ARG A 132 -2.82 -10.46 7.69
CA ARG A 132 -2.20 -10.43 6.35
C ARG A 132 -2.05 -9.01 5.83
N VAL A 133 -3.09 -8.18 5.98
CA VAL A 133 -3.04 -6.77 5.56
C VAL A 133 -1.97 -6.01 6.35
N CYS A 134 -1.91 -6.17 7.67
CA CYS A 134 -0.86 -5.55 8.49
C CYS A 134 0.54 -6.04 8.11
N ALA A 135 0.71 -7.32 7.76
CA ALA A 135 1.97 -7.86 7.31
C ALA A 135 2.42 -7.24 5.97
N GLU A 136 1.50 -7.08 5.01
CA GLU A 136 1.78 -6.41 3.74
C GLU A 136 2.22 -4.95 3.95
N PHE A 137 1.49 -4.17 4.76
CA PHE A 137 1.90 -2.80 5.11
C PHE A 137 3.27 -2.78 5.80
N ALA A 138 3.51 -3.66 6.77
CA ALA A 138 4.81 -3.73 7.46
C ALA A 138 5.99 -3.89 6.49
N TYR A 139 5.83 -4.71 5.44
CA TYR A 139 6.87 -4.88 4.42
C TYR A 139 6.98 -3.69 3.46
N GLN A 140 5.87 -3.03 3.15
CA GLN A 140 5.85 -1.81 2.32
C GLN A 140 6.61 -0.68 3.01
N GLU A 141 6.38 -0.46 4.32
CA GLU A 141 7.07 0.62 5.06
C GLU A 141 8.58 0.37 5.19
N ILE A 142 9.03 -0.88 5.31
CA ILE A 142 10.46 -1.21 5.19
C ILE A 142 11.00 -0.80 3.80
N GLY A 143 10.21 -1.02 2.75
CA GLY A 143 10.51 -0.57 1.39
C GLY A 143 10.63 0.95 1.29
N HIS A 144 9.68 1.69 1.87
CA HIS A 144 9.71 3.15 1.91
C HIS A 144 10.95 3.67 2.62
N LEU A 145 11.30 3.13 3.80
CA LEU A 145 12.50 3.51 4.54
C LEU A 145 13.78 3.30 3.70
N ARG A 146 13.90 2.19 2.97
CA ARG A 146 15.05 1.92 2.09
C ARG A 146 15.21 2.95 0.98
N LEU A 147 14.10 3.51 0.50
CA LEU A 147 14.10 4.53 -0.55
C LEU A 147 14.35 5.93 0.02
N GLN A 148 13.58 6.32 1.04
CA GLN A 148 13.59 7.67 1.57
C GLN A 148 14.91 8.03 2.29
N GLN A 149 15.59 7.08 2.92
CA GLN A 149 16.93 7.33 3.52
C GLN A 149 18.02 7.66 2.48
N ARG A 150 17.71 7.61 1.19
CA ARG A 150 18.62 7.93 0.08
C ARG A 150 18.34 9.29 -0.57
N ILE A 151 17.34 10.01 -0.06
CA ILE A 151 16.93 11.36 -0.51
C ILE A 151 17.61 12.41 0.36
#